data_AF-A0A1M6FA17-F1
#
_entry.id   AF-A0A1M6FA17-F1
#
_cell.length_a   1.000
_cell.length_b   1.000
_cell.length_c   1.000
_cell.angle_alpha   90.00
_cell.angle_beta   90.00
_cell.angle_gamma   90.00
#
_symmetry.space_group_name_H-M   'P 1'
#
loop_
_entity.id
_entity.type
_entity.pdbx_description
1 polymer ?
#
loop_
_entity_poly.entity_id
_entity_poly.type
_entity_poly.pdbx_seq_one_letter_code
_entity_poly.pdbx_strand_id
1 'polypeptide(L)'
;MIAFFILHQVTSQEVNKGKIAFLADIHFQDLYGNLEDSEYKGVLNSTNNRTTLLRTMASQLQSTRIFNENYFAFLATLNDIVERNIKVVALPGDYSDDGQPLHVRGLRKILEYYAKEHDIQFFITTGNHDPAGPFLKDSGKKDFLGEQGKKQPLYSEESMYVSKPAIEHPVVVTKDIAKMGYVEIMETLKDFGFYPQKSFLYWETPFSNYTPQTYQYKKALKASNIENRTYPLKNNLKIPDASYLVEPVDGLWLLAIDGNSYIPESNGNFSGAGLGYNNSIKYKQHLFSWFSKVAKMAKKLNKTLIAFSHYPAIDFNEDASPRIEEFFGGKKWQLKRVPEEKIAEKIAEAGIKIHVAGHMHINDTGKRDYGNGNFLVNIQTPSLAAYIPGYKTLSITDNEVEVETIVIDEVPRFKELFSLYEMEYNYLKKTNQPLWDSTILQSKSYHEFTEFHLENLVKNRFYSDWNPDFFEFLSNLTGKELLMLSENQQEEDIINFFATKEGLAESDLKNLNQYENWTGIDMILDFYKIRNADQLAFRDIPQQRLEEYKAILNAFQKNTFFKNTKHAYAHQLQLFMNIFKSFIHGVPANHFQINLKSGEVTNLEKASSPEGF
;
A
#
# COMPACT_ATOMS: atom_id res chain seq x y z
N MET A 1 -49.88 36.30 32.08
CA MET A 1 -49.59 34.86 32.13
C MET A 1 -48.62 34.57 30.98
N ILE A 2 -47.32 34.56 31.26
CA ILE A 2 -46.25 34.42 30.25
C ILE A 2 -45.97 32.94 30.11
N ALA A 3 -46.24 32.37 28.93
CA ALA A 3 -45.94 30.98 28.62
C ALA A 3 -44.48 30.88 28.14
N PHE A 4 -43.64 30.23 28.96
CA PHE A 4 -42.29 29.82 28.55
C PHE A 4 -42.40 28.58 27.66
N PHE A 5 -42.05 28.71 26.38
CA PHE A 5 -41.76 27.57 25.52
C PHE A 5 -40.35 27.07 25.84
N ILE A 6 -40.26 25.93 26.54
CA ILE A 6 -39.00 25.19 26.70
C ILE A 6 -38.78 24.41 25.40
N LEU A 7 -37.95 24.96 24.52
CA LEU A 7 -37.33 24.21 23.42
C LEU A 7 -36.45 23.12 24.01
N HIS A 8 -36.94 21.88 24.01
CA HIS A 8 -36.08 20.72 24.21
C HIS A 8 -35.19 20.61 22.96
N GLN A 9 -33.92 21.00 23.10
CA GLN A 9 -32.89 20.53 22.18
C GLN A 9 -32.78 19.02 22.35
N VAL A 10 -33.41 18.28 21.43
CA VAL A 10 -33.08 16.87 21.22
C VAL A 10 -31.70 16.88 20.59
N THR A 11 -30.66 16.71 21.41
CA THR A 11 -29.35 16.29 20.92
C THR A 11 -29.55 14.91 20.31
N SER A 12 -29.50 14.80 18.97
CA SER A 12 -29.52 13.48 18.34
C SER A 12 -28.25 12.76 18.78
N GLN A 13 -28.42 11.69 19.56
CA GLN A 13 -27.33 10.80 19.92
C GLN A 13 -26.69 10.29 18.63
N GLU A 14 -25.38 10.48 18.46
CA GLU A 14 -24.69 9.98 17.27
C GLU A 14 -24.84 8.46 17.19
N VAL A 15 -25.35 7.97 16.06
CA VAL A 15 -25.53 6.53 15.86
C VAL A 15 -24.18 5.94 15.44
N ASN A 16 -23.64 5.06 16.27
CA ASN A 16 -22.49 4.24 15.92
C ASN A 16 -22.89 3.25 14.81
N LYS A 17 -22.24 3.34 13.65
CA LYS A 17 -22.50 2.51 12.46
C LYS A 17 -21.56 1.31 12.34
N GLY A 18 -20.73 1.10 13.35
CA GLY A 18 -19.78 0.00 13.45
C GLY A 18 -18.34 0.39 13.14
N LYS A 19 -17.47 -0.62 13.18
CA LYS A 19 -16.03 -0.53 12.89
C LYS A 19 -15.71 -1.44 11.70
N ILE A 20 -14.88 -0.96 10.79
CA ILE A 20 -14.42 -1.69 9.60
C ILE A 20 -12.90 -1.82 9.66
N ALA A 21 -12.35 -2.99 9.35
CA ALA A 21 -10.92 -3.15 9.09
C ALA A 21 -10.63 -3.13 7.58
N PHE A 22 -9.56 -2.48 7.16
CA PHE A 22 -9.07 -2.46 5.78
C PHE A 22 -7.68 -3.08 5.73
N LEU A 23 -7.51 -4.14 4.92
CA LEU A 23 -6.25 -4.84 4.70
C LEU A 23 -5.93 -4.75 3.20
N ALA A 24 -4.95 -3.94 2.83
CA ALA A 24 -4.52 -3.80 1.45
C ALA A 24 -3.20 -4.53 1.19
N ASP A 25 -2.97 -4.94 -0.06
CA ASP A 25 -1.68 -5.45 -0.51
C ASP A 25 -1.15 -6.59 0.36
N ILE A 26 -2.01 -7.56 0.69
CA ILE A 26 -1.58 -8.73 1.48
C ILE A 26 -0.55 -9.54 0.69
N HIS A 27 -0.69 -9.59 -0.64
CA HIS A 27 0.14 -10.38 -1.55
C HIS A 27 0.24 -11.86 -1.14
N PHE A 28 -0.85 -12.41 -0.60
CA PHE A 28 -0.86 -13.72 0.06
C PHE A 28 -0.27 -14.80 -0.84
N GLN A 29 0.72 -15.50 -0.30
CA GLN A 29 1.30 -16.70 -0.90
C GLN A 29 0.95 -17.90 -0.01
N ASP A 30 0.13 -18.81 -0.50
CA ASP A 30 -0.18 -20.07 0.20
C ASP A 30 1.06 -20.98 0.28
N LEU A 31 1.82 -20.81 1.36
CA LEU A 31 3.05 -21.56 1.64
C LEU A 31 2.83 -23.07 1.77
N TYR A 32 1.64 -23.50 2.18
CA TYR A 32 1.34 -24.90 2.46
C TYR A 32 0.19 -25.45 1.61
N GLY A 33 -0.11 -24.75 0.51
CA GLY A 33 -1.08 -25.17 -0.47
C GLY A 33 -0.58 -26.38 -1.26
N ASN A 34 -1.51 -27.07 -1.92
CA ASN A 34 -1.20 -28.17 -2.83
C ASN A 34 -1.41 -27.71 -4.27
N LEU A 35 -0.50 -28.12 -5.16
CA LEU A 35 -0.71 -28.06 -6.60
C LEU A 35 -1.68 -29.18 -6.99
N GLU A 36 -2.80 -28.84 -7.62
CA GLU A 36 -3.89 -29.78 -7.94
C GLU A 36 -3.54 -30.71 -9.10
N ASP A 37 -2.60 -30.31 -9.96
CA ASP A 37 -2.19 -31.02 -11.18
C ASP A 37 -0.71 -31.44 -11.17
N SER A 38 -0.05 -31.42 -10.01
CA SER A 38 1.37 -31.79 -9.87
C SER A 38 1.64 -32.51 -8.55
N GLU A 39 2.51 -33.52 -8.59
CA GLU A 39 2.98 -34.26 -7.41
C GLU A 39 4.03 -33.49 -6.58
N TYR A 40 4.52 -32.35 -7.09
CA TYR A 40 5.50 -31.54 -6.39
C TYR A 40 4.87 -30.82 -5.19
N LYS A 41 5.44 -31.00 -3.99
CA LYS A 41 4.86 -30.50 -2.72
C LYS A 41 5.60 -29.31 -2.10
N GLY A 42 6.64 -28.81 -2.78
CA GLY A 42 7.57 -27.83 -2.20
C GLY A 42 8.75 -28.48 -1.48
N VAL A 43 9.58 -27.65 -0.84
CA VAL A 43 10.77 -28.10 -0.12
C VAL A 43 10.44 -28.46 1.33
N LEU A 44 11.02 -29.55 1.83
CA LEU A 44 10.80 -29.99 3.21
C LEU A 44 11.51 -29.07 4.21
N ASN A 45 10.74 -28.51 5.14
CA ASN A 45 11.28 -27.86 6.32
C ASN A 45 11.48 -28.89 7.43
N SER A 46 12.75 -29.19 7.74
CA SER A 46 13.11 -30.18 8.75
C SER A 46 12.72 -29.78 10.18
N THR A 47 12.46 -28.49 10.44
CA THR A 47 12.13 -27.99 11.79
C THR A 47 10.70 -28.34 12.22
N ASN A 48 9.78 -28.51 11.27
CA ASN A 48 8.36 -28.79 11.52
C ASN A 48 7.83 -30.01 10.72
N ASN A 49 8.68 -30.63 9.90
CA ASN A 49 8.37 -31.75 9.02
C ASN A 49 7.23 -31.48 8.02
N ARG A 50 7.10 -30.24 7.54
CA ARG A 50 6.14 -29.81 6.51
C ARG A 50 6.85 -29.40 5.24
N THR A 51 6.26 -29.67 4.08
CA THR A 51 6.73 -29.12 2.82
C THR A 51 6.17 -27.72 2.61
N THR A 52 6.97 -26.85 1.99
CA THR A 52 6.64 -25.44 1.81
C THR A 52 6.92 -24.98 0.38
N LEU A 53 5.98 -24.24 -0.22
CA LEU A 53 6.12 -23.54 -1.49
C LEU A 53 6.52 -22.08 -1.26
N LEU A 54 7.75 -21.86 -0.79
CA LEU A 54 8.29 -20.52 -0.53
C LEU A 54 9.17 -20.00 -1.68
N ARG A 55 9.30 -18.69 -1.80
CA ARG A 55 10.25 -18.00 -2.66
C ARG A 55 11.61 -17.87 -1.97
N THR A 56 12.68 -17.77 -2.74
CA THR A 56 14.03 -17.57 -2.20
C THR A 56 14.17 -16.22 -1.49
N MET A 57 14.94 -16.16 -0.40
CA MET A 57 15.30 -14.92 0.31
C MET A 57 16.01 -13.93 -0.63
N ALA A 58 16.89 -14.42 -1.51
CA ALA A 58 17.56 -13.58 -2.49
C ALA A 58 16.56 -12.80 -3.38
N SER A 59 15.45 -13.42 -3.77
CA SER A 59 14.40 -12.74 -4.52
C SER A 59 13.57 -11.79 -3.66
N GLN A 60 13.29 -12.18 -2.41
CA GLN A 60 12.52 -11.38 -1.47
C GLN A 60 13.19 -10.02 -1.20
N LEU A 61 14.51 -10.01 -1.00
CA LEU A 61 15.29 -8.79 -0.72
C LEU A 61 15.45 -7.84 -1.92
N GLN A 62 15.07 -8.27 -3.13
CA GLN A 62 15.06 -7.44 -4.35
C GLN A 62 13.66 -6.90 -4.69
N SER A 63 12.63 -7.40 -4.00
CA SER A 63 11.23 -7.08 -4.24
C SER A 63 10.75 -6.00 -3.28
N THR A 64 9.92 -5.06 -3.75
CA THR A 64 9.24 -4.07 -2.88
C THR A 64 8.21 -4.68 -1.94
N ARG A 65 8.09 -6.01 -1.92
CA ARG A 65 7.27 -6.77 -0.99
C ARG A 65 7.98 -8.03 -0.55
N ILE A 66 7.72 -8.41 0.70
CA ILE A 66 7.96 -9.73 1.26
C ILE A 66 7.02 -10.73 0.57
N PHE A 67 7.53 -11.91 0.23
CA PHE A 67 6.77 -12.94 -0.49
C PHE A 67 6.22 -14.03 0.42
N ASN A 68 6.91 -14.34 1.52
CA ASN A 68 6.63 -15.54 2.29
C ASN A 68 6.00 -15.23 3.66
N GLU A 69 6.61 -14.34 4.45
CA GLU A 69 6.20 -14.11 5.85
C GLU A 69 4.82 -13.46 5.97
N ASN A 70 4.36 -12.79 4.91
CA ASN A 70 3.01 -12.24 4.80
C ASN A 70 1.92 -13.32 4.92
N TYR A 71 2.22 -14.61 4.67
CA TYR A 71 1.32 -15.72 5.04
C TYR A 71 1.01 -15.72 6.54
N PHE A 72 2.05 -15.61 7.39
CA PHE A 72 1.89 -15.60 8.84
C PHE A 72 1.31 -14.26 9.31
N ALA A 73 1.76 -13.15 8.72
CA ALA A 73 1.27 -11.82 9.06
C ALA A 73 -0.25 -11.73 8.82
N PHE A 74 -0.74 -12.26 7.70
CA PHE A 74 -2.17 -12.27 7.41
C PHE A 74 -2.99 -13.03 8.46
N LEU A 75 -2.54 -14.20 8.90
CA LEU A 75 -3.19 -14.96 9.97
C LEU A 75 -3.17 -14.21 11.31
N ALA A 76 -2.04 -13.58 11.65
CA ALA A 76 -1.91 -12.77 12.86
C ALA A 76 -2.86 -11.57 12.83
N THR A 77 -2.96 -10.88 11.69
CA THR A 77 -3.89 -9.75 11.49
C THR A 77 -5.35 -10.18 11.63
N LEU A 78 -5.75 -11.30 11.03
CA LEU A 78 -7.12 -11.80 11.17
C LEU A 78 -7.45 -12.17 12.62
N ASN A 79 -6.49 -12.73 13.37
CA ASN A 79 -6.67 -12.98 14.80
C ASN A 79 -6.83 -11.69 15.60
N ASP A 80 -6.00 -10.68 15.37
CA ASP A 80 -6.11 -9.37 16.02
C ASP A 80 -7.47 -8.69 15.69
N ILE A 81 -7.96 -8.81 14.46
CA ILE A 81 -9.30 -8.35 14.05
C ILE A 81 -10.42 -9.06 14.83
N VAL A 82 -10.29 -10.38 15.04
CA VAL A 82 -11.22 -11.17 15.85
C VAL A 82 -11.18 -10.71 17.31
N GLU A 83 -10.00 -10.53 17.88
CA GLU A 83 -9.82 -10.07 19.26
C GLU A 83 -10.41 -8.67 19.49
N ARG A 84 -10.33 -7.80 18.48
CA ARG A 84 -10.96 -6.46 18.47
C ARG A 84 -12.47 -6.48 18.15
N ASN A 85 -13.05 -7.66 17.94
CA ASN A 85 -14.46 -7.86 17.62
C ASN A 85 -14.94 -7.06 16.40
N ILE A 86 -14.09 -6.92 15.37
CA ILE A 86 -14.45 -6.26 14.12
C ILE A 86 -15.13 -7.28 13.19
N LYS A 87 -16.34 -6.98 12.72
CA LYS A 87 -17.17 -7.90 11.92
C LYS A 87 -17.20 -7.59 10.42
N VAL A 88 -16.72 -6.42 10.02
CA VAL A 88 -16.67 -6.00 8.61
C VAL A 88 -15.22 -5.78 8.24
N VAL A 89 -14.76 -6.49 7.23
CA VAL A 89 -13.37 -6.42 6.74
C VAL A 89 -13.39 -6.17 5.25
N ALA A 90 -12.66 -5.15 4.79
CA ALA A 90 -12.51 -4.82 3.39
C ALA A 90 -11.08 -5.05 2.91
N LEU A 91 -10.93 -5.52 1.67
CA LEU A 91 -9.64 -5.81 1.04
C LEU A 91 -9.48 -4.97 -0.26
N PRO A 92 -8.77 -3.83 -0.20
CA PRO A 92 -8.50 -2.96 -1.36
C PRO A 92 -7.47 -3.53 -2.36
N GLY A 93 -7.73 -4.73 -2.87
CA GLY A 93 -6.91 -5.37 -3.91
C GLY A 93 -5.52 -5.83 -3.47
N ASP A 94 -4.86 -6.51 -4.40
CA ASP A 94 -3.57 -7.19 -4.24
C ASP A 94 -3.55 -8.12 -3.02
N TYR A 95 -4.62 -8.90 -2.86
CA TYR A 95 -4.72 -9.87 -1.76
C TYR A 95 -4.02 -11.19 -2.07
N SER A 96 -3.61 -11.43 -3.32
CA SER A 96 -2.95 -12.68 -3.76
C SER A 96 -1.63 -12.43 -4.50
N ASP A 97 -0.71 -13.39 -4.52
CA ASP A 97 0.44 -13.34 -5.44
C ASP A 97 0.00 -13.64 -6.88
N ASP A 98 -0.08 -12.60 -7.71
CA ASP A 98 -0.33 -12.69 -9.15
C ASP A 98 -1.65 -13.42 -9.54
N GLY A 99 -2.62 -13.55 -8.64
CA GLY A 99 -3.91 -14.16 -8.97
C GLY A 99 -3.76 -15.65 -9.27
N GLN A 100 -2.71 -16.27 -8.74
CA GLN A 100 -2.39 -17.64 -9.05
C GLN A 100 -3.39 -18.58 -8.35
N PRO A 101 -3.95 -19.60 -9.06
CA PRO A 101 -4.95 -20.51 -8.51
C PRO A 101 -4.56 -21.09 -7.14
N LEU A 102 -3.29 -21.48 -6.96
CA LEU A 102 -2.76 -21.96 -5.68
C LEU A 102 -3.09 -21.01 -4.53
N HIS A 103 -2.75 -19.73 -4.70
CA HIS A 103 -2.83 -18.72 -3.66
C HIS A 103 -4.26 -18.21 -3.46
N VAL A 104 -5.04 -18.06 -4.54
CA VAL A 104 -6.45 -17.65 -4.49
C VAL A 104 -7.30 -18.69 -3.77
N ARG A 105 -7.07 -20.00 -4.00
CA ARG A 105 -7.75 -21.07 -3.25
C ARG A 105 -7.36 -21.08 -1.78
N GLY A 106 -6.09 -20.87 -1.46
CA GLY A 106 -5.61 -20.75 -0.07
C GLY A 106 -6.26 -19.58 0.67
N LEU A 107 -6.27 -18.40 0.04
CA LEU A 107 -6.94 -17.21 0.55
C LEU A 107 -8.42 -17.46 0.81
N ARG A 108 -9.14 -18.05 -0.16
CA ARG A 108 -10.56 -18.41 -0.02
C ARG A 108 -10.80 -19.26 1.22
N LYS A 109 -10.01 -20.32 1.42
CA LYS A 109 -10.16 -21.22 2.58
C LYS A 109 -9.97 -20.48 3.91
N ILE A 110 -8.99 -19.58 3.99
CA ILE A 110 -8.75 -18.76 5.18
C ILE A 110 -9.96 -17.84 5.41
N LEU A 111 -10.38 -17.08 4.41
CA LEU A 111 -11.52 -16.16 4.54
C LEU A 111 -12.82 -16.90 4.91
N GLU A 112 -13.10 -18.05 4.29
CA GLU A 112 -14.25 -18.91 4.65
C GLU A 112 -14.21 -19.37 6.10
N TYR A 113 -13.02 -19.76 6.60
CA TYR A 113 -12.85 -20.15 8.01
C TYR A 113 -13.18 -18.98 8.95
N TYR A 114 -12.59 -17.80 8.74
CA TYR A 114 -12.84 -16.64 9.61
C TYR A 114 -14.28 -16.12 9.49
N ALA A 115 -14.87 -16.17 8.30
CA ALA A 115 -16.27 -15.80 8.11
C ALA A 115 -17.20 -16.71 8.91
N LYS A 116 -16.96 -18.03 8.87
CA LYS A 116 -17.81 -19.01 9.53
C LYS A 116 -17.60 -19.07 11.05
N GLU A 117 -16.35 -19.13 11.50
CA GLU A 117 -16.03 -19.38 12.91
C GLU A 117 -16.05 -18.09 13.76
N HIS A 118 -15.92 -16.93 13.13
CA HIS A 118 -15.86 -15.63 13.82
C HIS A 118 -16.89 -14.59 13.36
N ASP A 119 -17.80 -14.96 12.46
CA ASP A 119 -18.88 -14.09 11.94
C ASP A 119 -18.34 -12.82 11.25
N ILE A 120 -17.24 -12.98 10.50
CA ILE A 120 -16.63 -11.87 9.75
C ILE A 120 -17.21 -11.81 8.32
N GLN A 121 -17.66 -10.63 7.91
CA GLN A 121 -18.04 -10.34 6.53
C GLN A 121 -16.87 -9.69 5.79
N PHE A 122 -16.42 -10.33 4.71
CA PHE A 122 -15.34 -9.84 3.86
C PHE A 122 -15.87 -9.17 2.58
N PHE A 123 -15.29 -8.02 2.23
CA PHE A 123 -15.62 -7.26 1.02
C PHE A 123 -14.36 -6.93 0.23
N ILE A 124 -14.19 -7.55 -0.92
CA ILE A 124 -12.96 -7.41 -1.71
C ILE A 124 -13.22 -6.60 -2.99
N THR A 125 -12.17 -5.95 -3.49
CA THR A 125 -12.09 -5.46 -4.87
C THR A 125 -10.75 -5.87 -5.47
N THR A 126 -10.56 -5.70 -6.77
CA THR A 126 -9.36 -6.18 -7.49
C THR A 126 -8.20 -5.18 -7.44
N GLY A 127 -6.99 -5.69 -7.25
CA GLY A 127 -5.73 -4.97 -7.55
C GLY A 127 -5.06 -5.49 -8.83
N ASN A 128 -3.92 -4.91 -9.23
CA ASN A 128 -3.25 -5.32 -10.47
C ASN A 128 -2.57 -6.70 -10.39
N HIS A 129 -2.52 -7.32 -9.23
CA HIS A 129 -2.05 -8.69 -9.06
C HIS A 129 -3.19 -9.70 -8.95
N ASP A 130 -4.47 -9.32 -8.80
CA ASP A 130 -5.52 -10.33 -8.56
C ASP A 130 -6.12 -10.88 -9.85
N PRO A 131 -6.62 -10.05 -10.77
CA PRO A 131 -6.31 -10.32 -12.16
C PRO A 131 -4.98 -9.64 -12.48
N ALA A 132 -3.96 -10.41 -12.84
CA ALA A 132 -2.78 -9.84 -13.48
C ALA A 132 -3.03 -9.47 -14.97
N GLY A 133 -4.19 -9.85 -15.49
CA GLY A 133 -4.71 -9.57 -16.83
C GLY A 133 -6.23 -9.80 -16.86
N PRO A 134 -6.94 -9.37 -17.92
CA PRO A 134 -8.40 -9.49 -17.96
C PRO A 134 -8.88 -10.95 -18.11
N PHE A 135 -8.02 -11.82 -18.64
CA PHE A 135 -8.29 -13.23 -18.92
C PHE A 135 -7.15 -14.11 -18.42
N LEU A 136 -7.44 -15.39 -18.21
CA LEU A 136 -6.46 -16.41 -17.84
C LEU A 136 -5.25 -16.38 -18.79
N LYS A 137 -4.04 -16.39 -18.22
CA LYS A 137 -2.79 -16.37 -18.97
C LYS A 137 -1.77 -17.31 -18.36
N ASP A 138 -1.12 -18.11 -19.21
CA ASP A 138 0.01 -18.93 -18.80
C ASP A 138 1.16 -18.08 -18.25
N SER A 139 1.76 -18.54 -17.15
CA SER A 139 2.83 -17.83 -16.45
C SER A 139 3.69 -18.76 -15.61
N GLY A 140 4.67 -18.19 -14.91
CA GLY A 140 5.48 -18.93 -13.95
C GLY A 140 6.46 -18.05 -13.21
N LYS A 141 7.18 -18.66 -12.27
CA LYS A 141 8.24 -18.04 -11.48
C LYS A 141 9.43 -18.99 -11.42
N LYS A 142 10.64 -18.46 -11.53
CA LYS A 142 11.89 -19.25 -11.58
C LYS A 142 12.54 -19.48 -10.21
N ASP A 143 11.97 -18.90 -9.16
CA ASP A 143 12.64 -18.59 -7.92
C ASP A 143 11.83 -18.99 -6.68
N PHE A 144 11.09 -20.10 -6.78
CA PHE A 144 10.77 -20.87 -5.60
C PHE A 144 12.05 -21.50 -5.05
N LEU A 145 12.09 -21.73 -3.74
CA LEU A 145 13.18 -22.45 -3.10
C LEU A 145 12.94 -23.95 -3.22
N GLY A 146 13.92 -24.67 -3.76
CA GLY A 146 13.91 -26.12 -3.89
C GLY A 146 14.87 -26.80 -2.91
N GLU A 147 14.97 -28.11 -3.06
CA GLU A 147 15.84 -28.93 -2.23
C GLU A 147 17.30 -28.47 -2.32
N GLN A 148 18.04 -28.66 -1.21
CA GLN A 148 19.46 -28.32 -1.09
C GLN A 148 19.80 -26.83 -1.31
N GLY A 149 18.81 -25.94 -1.19
CA GLY A 149 19.00 -24.49 -1.33
C GLY A 149 19.02 -23.99 -2.78
N LYS A 150 18.79 -24.88 -3.75
CA LYS A 150 18.76 -24.57 -5.18
C LYS A 150 17.40 -24.01 -5.59
N LYS A 151 17.35 -23.18 -6.63
CA LYS A 151 16.08 -22.65 -7.17
C LYS A 151 15.24 -23.75 -7.81
N GLN A 152 13.93 -23.66 -7.63
CA GLN A 152 12.92 -24.52 -8.22
C GLN A 152 12.01 -23.69 -9.14
N PRO A 153 12.18 -23.76 -10.47
CA PRO A 153 11.27 -23.09 -11.39
C PRO A 153 9.91 -23.80 -11.46
N LEU A 154 8.81 -23.02 -11.37
CA LEU A 154 7.43 -23.47 -11.57
C LEU A 154 6.80 -22.67 -12.71
N TYR A 155 6.28 -23.35 -13.74
CA TYR A 155 5.63 -22.72 -14.89
C TYR A 155 4.35 -23.47 -15.30
N SER A 156 3.38 -22.79 -15.89
CA SER A 156 2.12 -23.43 -16.32
C SER A 156 2.20 -24.16 -17.64
N GLU A 157 3.30 -23.99 -18.37
CA GLU A 157 3.60 -24.66 -19.63
C GLU A 157 5.10 -24.96 -19.74
N GLU A 158 5.45 -26.13 -20.26
CA GLU A 158 6.83 -26.60 -20.36
C GLU A 158 7.70 -25.68 -21.22
N SER A 159 7.15 -25.17 -22.33
CA SER A 159 7.89 -24.35 -23.29
C SER A 159 8.24 -22.95 -22.79
N MET A 160 7.73 -22.52 -21.63
CA MET A 160 7.91 -21.16 -21.14
C MET A 160 9.30 -20.91 -20.55
N TYR A 161 9.97 -21.96 -20.06
CA TYR A 161 11.24 -21.81 -19.38
C TYR A 161 12.09 -23.06 -19.49
N VAL A 162 13.39 -22.86 -19.72
CA VAL A 162 14.39 -23.93 -19.71
C VAL A 162 15.28 -23.71 -18.49
N SER A 163 15.21 -24.64 -17.53
CA SER A 163 16.04 -24.59 -16.31
C SER A 163 17.52 -24.57 -16.64
N LYS A 164 18.29 -23.87 -15.82
CA LYS A 164 19.77 -23.90 -15.83
C LYS A 164 20.28 -24.98 -14.87
N PRO A 165 20.66 -26.19 -15.33
CA PRO A 165 20.87 -27.32 -14.43
C PRO A 165 22.00 -27.13 -13.41
N ALA A 166 22.94 -26.21 -13.65
CA ALA A 166 23.97 -25.85 -12.69
C ALA A 166 23.41 -25.19 -11.41
N ILE A 167 22.34 -24.40 -11.53
CA ILE A 167 21.83 -23.52 -10.45
C ILE A 167 20.32 -23.62 -10.19
N GLU A 168 19.59 -24.35 -11.02
CA GLU A 168 18.14 -24.59 -10.92
C GLU A 168 17.80 -26.09 -11.04
N HIS A 169 16.74 -26.53 -10.37
CA HIS A 169 16.11 -27.84 -10.58
C HIS A 169 15.31 -27.86 -11.89
N PRO A 170 14.94 -29.06 -12.42
CA PRO A 170 14.02 -29.16 -13.55
C PRO A 170 12.71 -28.42 -13.29
N VAL A 171 12.11 -27.84 -14.33
CA VAL A 171 10.85 -27.11 -14.21
C VAL A 171 9.74 -28.02 -13.70
N VAL A 172 9.01 -27.57 -12.70
CA VAL A 172 7.73 -28.16 -12.31
C VAL A 172 6.64 -27.49 -13.16
N VAL A 173 5.90 -28.30 -13.92
CA VAL A 173 4.79 -27.81 -14.76
C VAL A 173 3.48 -27.95 -13.98
N THR A 174 2.73 -26.85 -13.85
CA THR A 174 1.45 -26.81 -13.11
C THR A 174 0.59 -25.62 -13.53
N LYS A 175 -0.69 -25.83 -13.82
CA LYS A 175 -1.65 -24.76 -14.12
C LYS A 175 -1.92 -23.84 -12.94
N ASP A 176 -1.58 -24.25 -11.73
CA ASP A 176 -1.80 -23.47 -10.51
C ASP A 176 -0.87 -22.27 -10.34
N ILE A 177 0.13 -22.14 -11.21
CA ILE A 177 1.02 -20.97 -11.26
C ILE A 177 0.69 -20.01 -12.42
N ALA A 178 -0.36 -20.33 -13.21
CA ALA A 178 -0.94 -19.42 -14.20
C ALA A 178 -1.57 -18.19 -13.54
N LYS A 179 -1.78 -17.12 -14.29
CA LYS A 179 -2.43 -15.88 -13.83
C LYS A 179 -3.92 -15.93 -14.16
N MET A 180 -4.79 -15.99 -13.16
CA MET A 180 -6.23 -15.93 -13.36
C MET A 180 -6.68 -14.60 -13.99
N GLY A 181 -7.78 -14.65 -14.74
CA GLY A 181 -8.50 -13.46 -15.19
C GLY A 181 -9.66 -13.11 -14.27
N TYR A 182 -10.50 -12.16 -14.69
CA TYR A 182 -11.65 -11.74 -13.91
C TYR A 182 -12.65 -12.87 -13.63
N VAL A 183 -12.91 -13.74 -14.61
CA VAL A 183 -13.89 -14.82 -14.47
C VAL A 183 -13.46 -15.74 -13.32
N GLU A 184 -12.23 -16.22 -13.35
CA GLU A 184 -11.73 -17.18 -12.38
C GLU A 184 -11.63 -16.57 -10.98
N ILE A 185 -11.17 -15.32 -10.86
CA ILE A 185 -11.09 -14.60 -9.58
C ILE A 185 -12.47 -14.36 -8.98
N MET A 186 -13.39 -13.79 -9.77
CA MET A 186 -14.71 -13.44 -9.28
C MET A 186 -15.55 -14.67 -8.92
N GLU A 187 -15.42 -15.77 -9.66
CA GLU A 187 -16.10 -17.02 -9.32
C GLU A 187 -15.49 -17.71 -8.09
N THR A 188 -14.15 -17.74 -7.98
CA THR A 188 -13.48 -18.37 -6.84
C THR A 188 -13.77 -17.61 -5.54
N LEU A 189 -13.77 -16.27 -5.58
CA LEU A 189 -13.96 -15.40 -4.42
C LEU A 189 -15.36 -14.76 -4.35
N LYS A 190 -16.35 -15.38 -5.00
CA LYS A 190 -17.69 -14.80 -5.24
C LYS A 190 -18.40 -14.30 -3.98
N ASP A 191 -18.22 -15.01 -2.87
CA ASP A 191 -18.97 -14.75 -1.64
C ASP A 191 -18.38 -13.55 -0.87
N PHE A 192 -17.20 -13.03 -1.24
CA PHE A 192 -16.58 -11.90 -0.54
C PHE A 192 -16.94 -10.54 -1.17
N GLY A 193 -18.23 -10.36 -1.45
CA GLY A 193 -18.83 -9.11 -1.94
C GLY A 193 -19.01 -9.02 -3.46
N PHE A 194 -18.24 -9.77 -4.26
CA PHE A 194 -18.39 -9.78 -5.72
C PHE A 194 -19.78 -10.18 -6.18
N TYR A 195 -20.47 -11.05 -5.43
CA TYR A 195 -21.85 -11.43 -5.68
C TYR A 195 -22.74 -11.05 -4.49
N PRO A 196 -24.03 -10.76 -4.72
CA PRO A 196 -24.95 -10.45 -3.63
C PRO A 196 -25.14 -11.69 -2.74
N GLN A 197 -25.27 -11.44 -1.44
CA GLN A 197 -25.70 -12.43 -0.46
C GLN A 197 -27.09 -12.10 0.08
N LYS A 198 -27.77 -13.10 0.64
CA LYS A 198 -29.11 -12.92 1.23
C LYS A 198 -29.11 -12.00 2.46
N SER A 199 -27.98 -11.94 3.17
CA SER A 199 -27.78 -11.10 4.35
C SER A 199 -27.66 -9.61 4.00
N PHE A 200 -27.27 -9.26 2.77
CA PHE A 200 -27.08 -7.87 2.38
C PHE A 200 -28.42 -7.14 2.25
N LEU A 201 -28.51 -5.97 2.86
CA LEU A 201 -29.70 -5.10 2.81
C LEU A 201 -29.86 -4.48 1.42
N TYR A 202 -28.73 -4.20 0.76
CA TYR A 202 -28.66 -3.72 -0.60
C TYR A 202 -27.38 -4.19 -1.27
N TRP A 203 -27.44 -4.44 -2.58
CA TRP A 203 -26.28 -4.71 -3.40
C TRP A 203 -26.58 -4.26 -4.83
N GLU A 204 -25.66 -3.55 -5.50
CA GLU A 204 -25.76 -3.20 -6.91
C GLU A 204 -24.39 -3.12 -7.59
N THR A 205 -24.39 -3.08 -8.93
CA THR A 205 -23.24 -2.79 -9.78
C THR A 205 -23.51 -1.54 -10.63
N PRO A 206 -22.51 -0.98 -11.32
CA PRO A 206 -22.72 0.09 -12.31
C PRO A 206 -23.75 -0.26 -13.40
N PHE A 207 -24.01 -1.56 -13.62
CA PHE A 207 -24.86 -2.09 -14.69
C PHE A 207 -26.25 -2.51 -14.18
N SER A 208 -26.50 -2.40 -12.88
CA SER A 208 -27.78 -2.77 -12.28
C SER A 208 -28.88 -1.76 -12.63
N ASN A 209 -30.08 -2.27 -12.90
CA ASN A 209 -31.24 -1.49 -13.35
C ASN A 209 -32.34 -1.35 -12.29
N TYR A 210 -32.03 -1.63 -11.03
CA TYR A 210 -32.92 -1.48 -9.89
C TYR A 210 -32.40 -0.39 -8.93
N THR A 211 -33.15 -0.15 -7.87
CA THR A 211 -32.87 0.83 -6.80
C THR A 211 -33.02 0.15 -5.44
N PRO A 212 -32.61 0.78 -4.32
CA PRO A 212 -32.85 0.21 -2.99
C PRO A 212 -34.32 -0.16 -2.72
N GLN A 213 -35.27 0.64 -3.23
CA GLN A 213 -36.72 0.38 -3.04
C GLN A 213 -37.23 -0.81 -3.87
N THR A 214 -36.56 -1.12 -4.98
CA THR A 214 -36.96 -2.19 -5.90
C THR A 214 -36.03 -3.40 -5.86
N TYR A 215 -35.06 -3.36 -4.95
CA TYR A 215 -34.08 -4.39 -4.69
C TYR A 215 -34.76 -5.68 -4.27
N GLN A 216 -34.29 -6.76 -4.88
CA GLN A 216 -34.64 -8.12 -4.49
C GLN A 216 -33.40 -8.97 -4.74
N TYR A 217 -33.02 -9.78 -3.76
CA TYR A 217 -31.86 -10.67 -3.86
C TYR A 217 -31.83 -11.46 -5.19
N LYS A 218 -32.97 -12.02 -5.61
CA LYS A 218 -33.08 -12.77 -6.88
C LYS A 218 -32.79 -11.92 -8.13
N LYS A 219 -33.11 -10.62 -8.11
CA LYS A 219 -32.79 -9.69 -9.22
C LYS A 219 -31.30 -9.35 -9.22
N ALA A 220 -30.76 -9.06 -8.04
CA ALA A 220 -29.35 -8.78 -7.86
C ALA A 220 -28.48 -9.97 -8.30
N LEU A 221 -28.85 -11.20 -7.92
CA LEU A 221 -28.13 -12.42 -8.30
C LEU A 221 -28.11 -12.65 -9.82
N LYS A 222 -29.14 -12.21 -10.55
CA LYS A 222 -29.13 -12.24 -12.03
C LYS A 222 -28.22 -11.14 -12.60
N ALA A 223 -28.29 -9.94 -12.03
CA ALA A 223 -27.46 -8.81 -12.44
C ALA A 223 -25.97 -9.00 -12.11
N SER A 224 -25.64 -9.86 -11.14
CA SER A 224 -24.27 -10.10 -10.70
C SER A 224 -23.46 -11.00 -11.63
N ASN A 225 -24.11 -11.74 -12.55
CA ASN A 225 -23.43 -12.55 -13.55
C ASN A 225 -22.43 -11.67 -14.33
N ILE A 226 -21.19 -12.14 -14.45
CA ILE A 226 -20.08 -11.40 -15.06
C ILE A 226 -20.38 -10.92 -16.49
N GLU A 227 -21.18 -11.64 -17.28
CA GLU A 227 -21.57 -11.25 -18.64
C GLU A 227 -22.37 -9.93 -18.66
N ASN A 228 -23.13 -9.67 -17.58
CA ASN A 228 -23.91 -8.45 -17.38
C ASN A 228 -23.06 -7.30 -16.80
N ARG A 229 -21.79 -7.56 -16.48
CA ARG A 229 -20.88 -6.63 -15.80
C ARG A 229 -19.68 -6.32 -16.68
N THR A 230 -19.95 -5.99 -17.93
CA THR A 230 -18.91 -5.71 -18.91
C THR A 230 -19.05 -4.31 -19.49
N TYR A 231 -17.91 -3.70 -19.80
CA TYR A 231 -17.84 -2.44 -20.53
C TYR A 231 -17.09 -2.64 -21.85
N PRO A 232 -17.45 -1.89 -22.91
CA PRO A 232 -16.78 -1.99 -24.19
C PRO A 232 -15.44 -1.24 -24.15
N LEU A 233 -14.43 -1.84 -24.76
CA LEU A 233 -13.14 -1.23 -25.09
C LEU A 233 -12.97 -1.17 -26.62
N LYS A 234 -11.81 -0.72 -27.11
CA LYS A 234 -11.52 -0.69 -28.56
C LYS A 234 -11.82 -2.07 -29.21
N ASN A 235 -12.28 -2.02 -30.47
CA ASN A 235 -12.68 -3.20 -31.27
C ASN A 235 -13.86 -3.99 -30.70
N ASN A 236 -14.74 -3.35 -29.91
CA ASN A 236 -15.89 -3.97 -29.25
C ASN A 236 -15.54 -5.13 -28.29
N LEU A 237 -14.28 -5.21 -27.85
CA LEU A 237 -13.89 -6.15 -26.81
C LEU A 237 -14.60 -5.78 -25.51
N LYS A 238 -15.24 -6.75 -24.87
CA LYS A 238 -15.92 -6.57 -23.58
C LYS A 238 -15.00 -7.00 -22.45
N ILE A 239 -14.70 -6.09 -21.54
CA ILE A 239 -13.88 -6.37 -20.34
C ILE A 239 -14.80 -6.41 -19.13
N PRO A 240 -14.69 -7.41 -18.24
CA PRO A 240 -15.40 -7.42 -16.97
C PRO A 240 -15.02 -6.25 -16.06
N ASP A 241 -15.96 -5.83 -15.23
CA ASP A 241 -15.75 -4.84 -14.18
C ASP A 241 -16.25 -5.40 -12.85
N ALA A 242 -15.33 -5.51 -11.90
CA ALA A 242 -15.59 -6.13 -10.61
C ALA A 242 -16.19 -5.16 -9.57
N SER A 243 -16.47 -3.90 -9.93
CA SER A 243 -17.04 -2.90 -9.01
C SER A 243 -18.46 -3.27 -8.54
N TYR A 244 -18.76 -2.95 -7.28
CA TYR A 244 -20.10 -3.10 -6.67
C TYR A 244 -20.28 -2.16 -5.48
N LEU A 245 -21.54 -1.94 -5.12
CA LEU A 245 -21.96 -1.24 -3.91
C LEU A 245 -22.70 -2.26 -3.04
N VAL A 246 -22.47 -2.24 -1.73
CA VAL A 246 -23.14 -3.12 -0.78
C VAL A 246 -23.54 -2.36 0.49
N GLU A 247 -24.68 -2.72 1.06
CA GLU A 247 -25.11 -2.34 2.40
C GLU A 247 -25.08 -3.56 3.32
N PRO A 248 -23.95 -3.81 4.01
CA PRO A 248 -23.78 -5.00 4.84
C PRO A 248 -24.45 -4.86 6.22
N VAL A 249 -24.59 -3.64 6.70
CA VAL A 249 -25.31 -3.26 7.93
C VAL A 249 -26.09 -1.98 7.65
N ASP A 250 -27.17 -1.77 8.40
CA ASP A 250 -28.05 -0.61 8.14
C ASP A 250 -27.29 0.71 8.28
N GLY A 251 -27.40 1.55 7.26
CA GLY A 251 -26.83 2.90 7.28
C GLY A 251 -25.41 3.01 6.74
N LEU A 252 -24.73 1.90 6.46
CA LEU A 252 -23.36 1.87 5.93
C LEU A 252 -23.34 1.34 4.50
N TRP A 253 -22.85 2.13 3.56
CA TRP A 253 -22.62 1.74 2.17
C TRP A 253 -21.13 1.62 1.88
N LEU A 254 -20.71 0.46 1.39
CA LEU A 254 -19.36 0.20 0.92
C LEU A 254 -19.35 0.18 -0.61
N LEU A 255 -18.60 1.10 -1.20
CA LEU A 255 -18.41 1.22 -2.63
C LEU A 255 -17.05 0.61 -3.01
N ALA A 256 -17.07 -0.64 -3.44
CA ALA A 256 -15.90 -1.38 -3.91
C ALA A 256 -15.65 -1.03 -5.39
N ILE A 257 -14.49 -0.43 -5.68
CA ILE A 257 -14.15 0.06 -7.02
C ILE A 257 -13.05 -0.81 -7.62
N ASP A 258 -13.33 -1.37 -8.79
CA ASP A 258 -12.32 -2.00 -9.64
C ASP A 258 -11.65 -0.92 -10.49
N GLY A 259 -10.48 -0.49 -10.05
CA GLY A 259 -9.66 0.50 -10.75
C GLY A 259 -8.77 -0.09 -11.85
N ASN A 260 -8.78 -1.41 -12.09
CA ASN A 260 -7.91 -2.02 -13.09
C ASN A 260 -8.37 -1.63 -14.50
N SER A 261 -7.39 -1.32 -15.35
CA SER A 261 -7.61 -0.97 -16.74
C SER A 261 -6.58 -1.69 -17.62
N TYR A 262 -7.02 -2.73 -18.33
CA TYR A 262 -6.21 -3.50 -19.26
C TYR A 262 -6.46 -3.02 -20.70
N ILE A 263 -5.43 -2.44 -21.31
CA ILE A 263 -5.53 -1.85 -22.65
C ILE A 263 -4.94 -2.84 -23.67
N PRO A 264 -5.69 -3.26 -24.71
CA PRO A 264 -5.17 -4.12 -25.76
C PRO A 264 -3.95 -3.53 -26.46
N GLU A 265 -2.92 -4.35 -26.64
CA GLU A 265 -1.71 -4.04 -27.37
C GLU A 265 -1.72 -4.71 -28.77
N SER A 266 -0.86 -4.24 -29.67
CA SER A 266 -0.79 -4.74 -31.05
C SER A 266 -0.35 -6.20 -31.17
N ASN A 267 0.34 -6.72 -30.15
CA ASN A 267 0.82 -8.09 -30.05
C ASN A 267 -0.25 -9.09 -29.55
N GLY A 268 -1.49 -8.64 -29.34
CA GLY A 268 -2.58 -9.47 -28.79
C GLY A 268 -2.57 -9.63 -27.27
N ASN A 269 -1.60 -9.03 -26.56
CA ASN A 269 -1.59 -8.94 -25.10
C ASN A 269 -2.38 -7.71 -24.62
N PHE A 270 -2.42 -7.54 -23.30
CA PHE A 270 -2.92 -6.36 -22.62
C PHE A 270 -1.79 -5.67 -21.85
N SER A 271 -1.89 -4.36 -21.72
CA SER A 271 -1.08 -3.59 -20.78
C SER A 271 -1.27 -4.09 -19.35
N GLY A 272 -0.27 -3.92 -18.49
CA GLY A 272 -0.47 -4.02 -17.04
C GLY A 272 -1.45 -2.96 -16.52
N ALA A 273 -2.03 -3.20 -15.35
CA ALA A 273 -3.04 -2.33 -14.74
C ALA A 273 -2.48 -1.29 -13.74
N GLY A 274 -1.16 -1.27 -13.48
CA GLY A 274 -0.54 -0.47 -12.41
C GLY A 274 -0.59 1.07 -12.53
N LEU A 275 -1.36 1.64 -13.47
CA LEU A 275 -1.60 3.11 -13.55
C LEU A 275 -2.94 3.52 -12.93
N GLY A 276 -3.80 2.56 -12.56
CA GLY A 276 -5.04 2.82 -11.83
C GLY A 276 -5.94 3.86 -12.46
N TYR A 277 -6.35 4.84 -11.65
CA TYR A 277 -7.30 5.89 -12.07
C TYR A 277 -6.83 6.73 -13.27
N ASN A 278 -5.53 6.88 -13.52
CA ASN A 278 -5.00 7.57 -14.71
C ASN A 278 -5.46 6.92 -16.02
N ASN A 279 -5.70 5.61 -16.00
CA ASN A 279 -6.34 4.88 -17.10
C ASN A 279 -7.86 4.84 -16.94
N SER A 280 -8.37 4.56 -15.74
CA SER A 280 -9.82 4.36 -15.53
C SER A 280 -10.64 5.61 -15.85
N ILE A 281 -10.10 6.81 -15.62
CA ILE A 281 -10.75 8.07 -16.04
C ILE A 281 -10.98 8.18 -17.56
N LYS A 282 -10.18 7.47 -18.35
CA LYS A 282 -10.29 7.44 -19.82
C LYS A 282 -11.15 6.28 -20.30
N TYR A 283 -10.95 5.10 -19.73
CA TYR A 283 -11.51 3.84 -20.26
C TYR A 283 -12.72 3.29 -19.49
N LYS A 284 -12.96 3.75 -18.25
CA LYS A 284 -14.07 3.29 -17.38
C LYS A 284 -14.96 4.47 -16.96
N GLN A 285 -15.33 5.31 -17.92
CA GLN A 285 -16.12 6.53 -17.67
C GLN A 285 -17.49 6.26 -17.01
N HIS A 286 -18.04 5.06 -17.21
CA HIS A 286 -19.27 4.60 -16.55
C HIS A 286 -19.14 4.59 -15.03
N LEU A 287 -17.94 4.34 -14.48
CA LEU A 287 -17.71 4.37 -13.03
C LEU A 287 -17.95 5.76 -12.43
N PHE A 288 -17.38 6.80 -13.04
CA PHE A 288 -17.55 8.17 -12.53
C PHE A 288 -19.01 8.65 -12.60
N SER A 289 -19.74 8.25 -13.64
CA SER A 289 -21.18 8.51 -13.73
C SER A 289 -21.95 7.77 -12.64
N TRP A 290 -21.56 6.52 -12.36
CA TRP A 290 -22.17 5.71 -11.32
C TRP A 290 -21.84 6.22 -9.91
N PHE A 291 -20.62 6.71 -9.65
CA PHE A 291 -20.23 7.33 -8.38
C PHE A 291 -21.18 8.47 -8.00
N SER A 292 -21.48 9.36 -8.97
CA SER A 292 -22.44 10.46 -8.74
C SER A 292 -23.85 9.95 -8.42
N LYS A 293 -24.29 8.86 -9.07
CA LYS A 293 -25.59 8.24 -8.78
C LYS A 293 -25.60 7.67 -7.35
N VAL A 294 -24.57 6.91 -6.98
CA VAL A 294 -24.43 6.28 -5.66
C VAL A 294 -24.40 7.33 -4.55
N ALA A 295 -23.53 8.33 -4.64
CA ALA A 295 -23.42 9.36 -3.62
C ALA A 295 -24.70 10.18 -3.44
N LYS A 296 -25.39 10.53 -4.55
CA LYS A 296 -26.72 11.17 -4.48
C LYS A 296 -27.76 10.30 -3.77
N MET A 297 -27.77 8.99 -4.05
CA MET A 297 -28.67 8.06 -3.38
C MET A 297 -28.31 7.88 -1.90
N ALA A 298 -27.02 7.77 -1.57
CA ALA A 298 -26.54 7.66 -0.19
C ALA A 298 -27.00 8.86 0.63
N LYS A 299 -26.81 10.09 0.11
CA LYS A 299 -27.30 11.32 0.75
C LYS A 299 -28.82 11.32 0.91
N LYS A 300 -29.58 10.92 -0.11
CA LYS A 300 -31.05 10.86 -0.05
C LYS A 300 -31.55 9.87 1.01
N LEU A 301 -30.81 8.78 1.22
CA LEU A 301 -31.18 7.69 2.12
C LEU A 301 -30.45 7.75 3.48
N ASN A 302 -29.75 8.85 3.75
CA ASN A 302 -28.95 9.04 4.96
C ASN A 302 -27.94 7.90 5.24
N LYS A 303 -27.30 7.39 4.18
CA LYS A 303 -26.28 6.34 4.25
C LYS A 303 -24.89 6.97 4.32
N THR A 304 -24.04 6.47 5.20
CA THR A 304 -22.60 6.79 5.19
C THR A 304 -21.95 5.99 4.08
N LEU A 305 -21.31 6.67 3.13
CA LEU A 305 -20.65 6.05 1.98
C LEU A 305 -19.13 6.03 2.19
N ILE A 306 -18.56 4.83 2.27
CA ILE A 306 -17.10 4.62 2.28
C ILE A 306 -16.72 3.94 0.97
N ALA A 307 -15.92 4.63 0.15
CA ALA A 307 -15.36 4.03 -1.05
C ALA A 307 -14.03 3.36 -0.74
N PHE A 308 -13.73 2.27 -1.44
CA PHE A 308 -12.39 1.70 -1.43
C PHE A 308 -12.03 1.13 -2.80
N SER A 309 -10.76 1.26 -3.15
CA SER A 309 -10.19 0.76 -4.39
C SER A 309 -8.74 0.40 -4.17
N HIS A 310 -8.14 -0.34 -5.09
CA HIS A 310 -6.71 -0.62 -4.97
C HIS A 310 -5.84 0.64 -5.10
N TYR A 311 -6.18 1.56 -6.00
CA TYR A 311 -5.31 2.68 -6.38
C TYR A 311 -5.57 3.95 -5.58
N PRO A 312 -4.54 4.72 -5.18
CA PRO A 312 -4.74 6.03 -4.58
C PRO A 312 -5.49 6.98 -5.53
N ALA A 313 -6.39 7.79 -4.97
CA ALA A 313 -7.14 8.81 -5.70
C ALA A 313 -6.50 10.21 -5.63
N ILE A 314 -5.59 10.42 -4.68
CA ILE A 314 -4.84 11.67 -4.44
C ILE A 314 -3.34 11.37 -4.55
N ASP A 315 -2.52 12.40 -4.83
CA ASP A 315 -1.07 12.33 -4.67
C ASP A 315 -0.69 11.72 -3.32
N PHE A 316 0.29 10.82 -3.32
CA PHE A 316 0.74 10.05 -2.15
C PHE A 316 2.19 10.39 -1.76
N ASN A 317 2.73 11.49 -2.29
CA ASN A 317 4.05 12.03 -1.98
C ASN A 317 3.95 13.40 -1.31
N GLU A 318 2.89 13.66 -0.53
CA GLU A 318 2.69 14.94 0.17
C GLU A 318 2.79 16.17 -0.73
N ASP A 319 2.20 16.08 -1.92
CA ASP A 319 2.26 17.10 -2.98
C ASP A 319 3.68 17.49 -3.43
N ALA A 320 4.69 16.72 -3.03
CA ALA A 320 6.08 16.91 -3.42
C ALA A 320 6.41 16.31 -4.80
N SER A 321 5.44 15.67 -5.49
CA SER A 321 5.66 15.00 -6.77
C SER A 321 6.39 15.86 -7.84
N PRO A 322 6.07 17.16 -8.03
CA PRO A 322 6.84 18.00 -8.96
C PRO A 322 8.31 18.16 -8.58
N ARG A 323 8.61 18.28 -7.27
CA ARG A 323 9.99 18.39 -6.77
C ARG A 323 10.71 17.05 -6.89
N ILE A 324 10.02 15.93 -6.65
CA ILE A 324 10.56 14.58 -6.81
C ILE A 324 10.93 14.32 -8.28
N GLU A 325 10.09 14.75 -9.23
CA GLU A 325 10.38 14.65 -10.68
C GLU A 325 11.66 15.43 -11.03
N GLU A 326 11.80 16.64 -10.48
CA GLU A 326 12.99 17.47 -10.68
C GLU A 326 14.25 16.85 -10.04
N PHE A 327 14.13 16.32 -8.82
CA PHE A 327 15.23 15.78 -8.04
C PHE A 327 15.80 14.48 -8.63
N PHE A 328 14.95 13.50 -8.93
CA PHE A 328 15.39 12.19 -9.46
C PHE A 328 15.54 12.17 -10.99
N GLY A 329 14.91 13.11 -11.68
CA GLY A 329 14.86 13.21 -13.13
C GLY A 329 13.82 12.31 -13.76
N GLY A 330 12.86 12.92 -14.46
CA GLY A 330 11.83 12.22 -15.24
C GLY A 330 10.88 11.41 -14.36
N LYS A 331 10.30 10.33 -14.92
CA LYS A 331 9.23 9.57 -14.24
C LYS A 331 9.73 8.39 -13.39
N LYS A 332 10.85 8.57 -12.70
CA LYS A 332 11.37 7.62 -11.70
C LYS A 332 10.47 7.59 -10.46
N TRP A 333 10.83 6.79 -9.45
CA TRP A 333 10.18 6.84 -8.14
C TRP A 333 8.66 6.60 -8.15
N GLN A 334 8.19 5.74 -9.07
CA GLN A 334 6.77 5.48 -9.27
C GLN A 334 5.90 6.70 -9.65
N LEU A 335 6.48 7.82 -10.07
CA LEU A 335 5.73 9.04 -10.43
C LEU A 335 4.67 8.83 -11.53
N LYS A 336 4.83 7.81 -12.39
CA LYS A 336 3.79 7.43 -13.37
C LYS A 336 2.47 6.99 -12.72
N ARG A 337 2.53 6.51 -11.47
CA ARG A 337 1.40 5.98 -10.70
C ARG A 337 0.68 7.05 -9.89
N VAL A 338 1.28 8.24 -9.72
CA VAL A 338 0.63 9.37 -9.06
C VAL A 338 -0.63 9.75 -9.84
N PRO A 339 -1.82 9.79 -9.21
CA PRO A 339 -3.04 10.15 -9.91
C PRO A 339 -3.01 11.62 -10.34
N GLU A 340 -3.48 11.91 -11.56
CA GLU A 340 -3.73 13.28 -12.01
C GLU A 340 -4.77 13.98 -11.11
N GLU A 341 -4.54 15.23 -10.70
CA GLU A 341 -5.40 16.01 -9.78
C GLU A 341 -6.90 15.99 -10.14
N LYS A 342 -7.23 16.02 -11.45
CA LYS A 342 -8.61 15.94 -11.96
C LYS A 342 -9.37 14.67 -11.52
N ILE A 343 -8.67 13.61 -11.12
CA ILE A 343 -9.27 12.37 -10.62
C ILE A 343 -9.88 12.63 -9.24
N ALA A 344 -9.09 13.20 -8.33
CA ALA A 344 -9.56 13.59 -7.00
C ALA A 344 -10.73 14.59 -7.11
N GLU A 345 -10.62 15.58 -8.00
CA GLU A 345 -11.68 16.55 -8.28
C GLU A 345 -12.98 15.85 -8.70
N LYS A 346 -12.95 14.97 -9.70
CA LYS A 346 -14.15 14.25 -10.17
C LYS A 346 -14.77 13.33 -9.12
N ILE A 347 -13.95 12.71 -8.27
CA ILE A 347 -14.44 11.84 -7.19
C ILE A 347 -15.11 12.69 -6.10
N ALA A 348 -14.50 13.82 -5.72
CA ALA A 348 -15.09 14.76 -4.77
C ALA A 348 -16.38 15.40 -5.30
N GLU A 349 -16.40 15.83 -6.57
CA GLU A 349 -17.60 16.36 -7.25
C GLU A 349 -18.73 15.34 -7.36
N ALA A 350 -18.39 14.05 -7.51
CA ALA A 350 -19.37 12.98 -7.47
C ALA A 350 -20.05 12.86 -6.10
N GLY A 351 -19.44 13.41 -5.03
CA GLY A 351 -19.93 13.39 -3.66
C GLY A 351 -19.34 12.27 -2.81
N ILE A 352 -18.27 11.62 -3.27
CA ILE A 352 -17.49 10.68 -2.45
C ILE A 352 -16.51 11.47 -1.59
N LYS A 353 -16.56 11.24 -0.28
CA LYS A 353 -15.77 11.99 0.71
C LYS A 353 -14.61 11.19 1.30
N ILE A 354 -14.81 9.88 1.48
CA ILE A 354 -13.82 8.97 2.05
C ILE A 354 -13.49 7.90 1.02
N HIS A 355 -12.21 7.74 0.75
CA HIS A 355 -11.67 6.70 -0.13
C HIS A 355 -10.50 6.00 0.56
N VAL A 356 -10.57 4.67 0.70
CA VAL A 356 -9.48 3.86 1.26
C VAL A 356 -8.79 3.09 0.14
N ALA A 357 -7.46 3.13 0.10
CA ALA A 357 -6.67 2.47 -0.94
C ALA A 357 -5.39 1.80 -0.43
N GLY A 358 -4.71 1.09 -1.33
CA GLY A 358 -3.42 0.43 -1.14
C GLY A 358 -2.46 0.73 -2.29
N HIS A 359 -1.97 -0.31 -2.97
CA HIS A 359 -1.12 -0.29 -4.17
C HIS A 359 0.33 0.18 -3.97
N MET A 360 0.51 1.23 -3.16
CA MET A 360 1.82 1.84 -2.95
C MET A 360 2.62 1.18 -1.82
N HIS A 361 1.96 0.33 -1.01
CA HIS A 361 2.52 -0.33 0.18
C HIS A 361 3.01 0.68 1.23
N ILE A 362 2.31 1.80 1.36
CA ILE A 362 2.66 2.87 2.31
C ILE A 362 1.50 3.15 3.25
N ASN A 363 1.84 3.64 4.45
CA ASN A 363 0.90 4.30 5.34
C ASN A 363 0.91 5.80 5.02
N ASP A 364 -0.22 6.36 4.62
CA ASP A 364 -0.33 7.77 4.22
C ASP A 364 -1.80 8.24 4.25
N THR A 365 -2.03 9.55 4.27
CA THR A 365 -3.35 10.16 4.07
C THR A 365 -3.22 11.42 3.21
N GLY A 366 -4.02 11.52 2.15
CA GLY A 366 -4.12 12.72 1.32
C GLY A 366 -5.47 13.42 1.51
N LYS A 367 -5.49 14.75 1.45
CA LYS A 367 -6.73 15.54 1.45
C LYS A 367 -6.77 16.52 0.27
N ARG A 368 -7.95 16.64 -0.35
CA ARG A 368 -8.32 17.73 -1.25
C ARG A 368 -9.62 18.38 -0.82
N ASP A 369 -9.69 19.69 -0.93
CA ASP A 369 -10.89 20.49 -0.69
C ASP A 369 -11.11 21.42 -1.89
N TYR A 370 -12.21 21.21 -2.60
CA TYR A 370 -12.61 21.99 -3.79
C TYR A 370 -13.72 23.00 -3.46
N GLY A 371 -14.03 23.22 -2.18
CA GLY A 371 -15.07 24.13 -1.72
C GLY A 371 -16.49 23.56 -1.85
N ASN A 372 -17.48 24.29 -1.33
CA ASN A 372 -18.91 23.91 -1.35
C ASN A 372 -19.23 22.53 -0.75
N GLY A 373 -18.37 22.02 0.14
CA GLY A 373 -18.50 20.69 0.73
C GLY A 373 -18.03 19.53 -0.16
N ASN A 374 -17.37 19.84 -1.29
CA ASN A 374 -16.71 18.88 -2.16
C ASN A 374 -15.26 18.69 -1.70
N PHE A 375 -15.04 17.70 -0.85
CA PHE A 375 -13.70 17.31 -0.42
C PHE A 375 -13.53 15.81 -0.58
N LEU A 376 -12.28 15.36 -0.62
CA LEU A 376 -11.90 13.96 -0.63
C LEU A 376 -10.75 13.74 0.36
N VAL A 377 -10.92 12.76 1.24
CA VAL A 377 -9.84 12.20 2.05
C VAL A 377 -9.51 10.81 1.50
N ASN A 378 -8.27 10.62 1.05
CA ASN A 378 -7.73 9.37 0.55
C ASN A 378 -6.81 8.76 1.61
N ILE A 379 -7.22 7.64 2.20
CA ILE A 379 -6.47 6.92 3.23
C ILE A 379 -5.69 5.80 2.55
N GLN A 380 -4.37 5.81 2.62
CA GLN A 380 -3.52 4.69 2.20
C GLN A 380 -3.34 3.71 3.36
N THR A 381 -3.69 2.46 3.10
CA THR A 381 -3.55 1.36 4.04
C THR A 381 -2.15 0.75 3.86
N PRO A 382 -1.34 0.62 4.92
CA PRO A 382 -0.05 -0.07 4.83
C PRO A 382 -0.24 -1.54 4.42
N SER A 383 0.80 -2.10 3.81
CA SER A 383 0.82 -3.51 3.40
C SER A 383 1.35 -4.40 4.52
N LEU A 384 0.77 -5.59 4.70
CA LEU A 384 1.35 -6.62 5.58
C LEU A 384 2.69 -7.19 5.05
N ALA A 385 3.02 -6.92 3.78
CA ALA A 385 4.20 -7.39 3.09
C ALA A 385 5.30 -6.32 2.96
N ALA A 386 5.18 -5.18 3.65
CA ALA A 386 6.16 -4.10 3.61
C ALA A 386 6.31 -3.41 4.99
N TYR A 387 7.35 -2.59 5.12
CA TYR A 387 7.59 -1.78 6.32
C TYR A 387 6.70 -0.52 6.31
N ILE A 388 5.96 -0.19 7.38
CA ILE A 388 5.67 -0.97 8.60
C ILE A 388 4.40 -1.82 8.37
N PRO A 389 4.40 -3.11 8.72
CA PRO A 389 3.24 -3.97 8.49
C PRO A 389 2.06 -3.55 9.38
N GLY A 390 0.90 -3.37 8.77
CA GLY A 390 -0.29 -2.96 9.50
C GLY A 390 -1.57 -3.02 8.68
N TYR A 391 -2.66 -2.59 9.30
CA TYR A 391 -3.97 -2.44 8.65
C TYR A 391 -4.69 -1.21 9.23
N LYS A 392 -5.73 -0.72 8.56
CA LYS A 392 -6.50 0.44 9.03
C LYS A 392 -7.80 0.00 9.67
N THR A 393 -8.23 0.70 10.70
CA THR A 393 -9.61 0.60 11.19
C THR A 393 -10.33 1.93 11.07
N LEU A 394 -11.59 1.87 10.66
CA LEU A 394 -12.49 3.01 10.58
C LEU A 394 -13.66 2.79 11.54
N SER A 395 -13.76 3.60 12.59
CA SER A 395 -14.93 3.67 13.47
C SER A 395 -15.86 4.78 12.96
N ILE A 396 -17.12 4.45 12.68
CA ILE A 396 -17.99 5.30 11.87
C ILE A 396 -19.20 5.79 12.68
N THR A 397 -19.44 7.10 12.67
CA THR A 397 -20.69 7.72 13.13
C THR A 397 -21.42 8.39 11.97
N ASP A 398 -22.51 9.12 12.25
CA ASP A 398 -23.23 9.90 11.24
C ASP A 398 -22.40 11.06 10.68
N ASN A 399 -21.53 11.67 11.51
CA ASN A 399 -20.82 12.89 11.17
C ASN A 399 -19.31 12.70 11.11
N GLU A 400 -18.77 11.62 11.66
CA GLU A 400 -17.34 11.47 11.86
C GLU A 400 -16.86 10.06 11.48
N VAL A 401 -15.61 9.99 11.04
CA VAL A 401 -14.88 8.74 10.84
C VAL A 401 -13.57 8.87 11.60
N GLU A 402 -13.41 8.04 12.63
CA GLU A 402 -12.13 7.89 13.33
C GLU A 402 -11.33 6.78 12.63
N VAL A 403 -10.09 7.11 12.25
CA VAL A 403 -9.16 6.23 11.54
C VAL A 403 -8.00 5.93 12.48
N GLU A 404 -7.68 4.65 12.62
CA GLU A 404 -6.55 4.18 13.43
C GLU A 404 -5.74 3.16 12.62
N THR A 405 -4.43 3.35 12.51
CA THR A 405 -3.52 2.36 11.94
C THR A 405 -3.08 1.38 13.02
N ILE A 406 -3.42 0.12 12.83
CA ILE A 406 -3.02 -0.97 13.71
C ILE A 406 -1.77 -1.62 13.14
N VAL A 407 -0.65 -1.44 13.85
CA VAL A 407 0.61 -2.08 13.52
C VAL A 407 0.60 -3.54 13.95
N ILE A 408 1.19 -4.41 13.13
CA ILE A 408 1.37 -5.83 13.40
C ILE A 408 2.86 -6.11 13.67
N ASP A 409 3.28 -5.87 14.92
CA ASP A 409 4.69 -6.01 15.33
C ASP A 409 5.09 -7.47 15.58
N GLU A 410 4.23 -8.23 16.28
CA GLU A 410 4.46 -9.63 16.62
C GLU A 410 3.64 -10.56 15.72
N VAL A 411 4.32 -11.30 14.86
CA VAL A 411 3.70 -12.32 14.02
C VAL A 411 4.16 -13.70 14.48
N PRO A 412 3.30 -14.51 15.11
CA PRO A 412 3.65 -15.86 15.48
C PRO A 412 4.16 -16.64 14.26
N ARG A 413 5.23 -17.41 14.46
CA ARG A 413 5.82 -18.31 13.45
C ARG A 413 6.47 -17.63 12.23
N PHE A 414 6.67 -16.31 12.22
CA PHE A 414 7.38 -15.66 11.09
C PHE A 414 8.80 -16.23 10.85
N LYS A 415 9.44 -16.75 11.90
CA LYS A 415 10.77 -17.40 11.83
C LYS A 415 10.75 -18.84 11.30
N GLU A 416 9.58 -19.41 11.03
CA GLU A 416 9.43 -20.82 10.65
C GLU A 416 10.24 -21.17 9.39
N LEU A 417 10.50 -20.20 8.51
CA LEU A 417 11.23 -20.38 7.26
C LEU A 417 12.75 -20.16 7.36
N PHE A 418 13.27 -19.73 8.51
CA PHE A 418 14.67 -19.29 8.62
C PHE A 418 15.68 -20.39 8.30
N SER A 419 15.43 -21.63 8.73
CA SER A 419 16.28 -22.78 8.39
C SER A 419 16.36 -23.06 6.89
N LEU A 420 15.28 -22.78 6.15
CA LEU A 420 15.25 -22.91 4.70
C LEU A 420 16.06 -21.80 4.02
N TYR A 421 16.01 -20.57 4.54
CA TYR A 421 16.87 -19.49 4.07
C TYR A 421 18.34 -19.74 4.39
N GLU A 422 18.68 -20.30 5.54
CA GLU A 422 20.06 -20.73 5.84
C GLU A 422 20.55 -21.77 4.84
N MET A 423 19.69 -22.72 4.45
CA MET A 423 19.98 -23.70 3.41
C MET A 423 20.25 -23.02 2.06
N GLU A 424 19.45 -22.04 1.66
CA GLU A 424 19.70 -21.21 0.47
C GLU A 424 21.05 -20.48 0.57
N TYR A 425 21.30 -19.79 1.68
CA TYR A 425 22.53 -19.03 1.89
C TYR A 425 23.77 -19.91 1.78
N ASN A 426 23.75 -21.09 2.41
CA ASN A 426 24.82 -22.06 2.34
C ASN A 426 25.04 -22.60 0.92
N TYR A 427 23.96 -22.81 0.17
CA TYR A 427 24.05 -23.17 -1.25
C TYR A 427 24.72 -22.07 -2.07
N LEU A 428 24.27 -20.82 -1.93
CA LEU A 428 24.83 -19.67 -2.65
C LEU A 428 26.32 -19.51 -2.33
N LYS A 429 26.71 -19.65 -1.06
CA LYS A 429 28.11 -19.59 -0.61
C LYS A 429 28.96 -20.70 -1.23
N LYS A 430 28.49 -21.94 -1.18
CA LYS A 430 29.18 -23.10 -1.75
C LYS A 430 29.36 -22.99 -3.27
N THR A 431 28.43 -22.35 -3.96
CA THR A 431 28.40 -22.23 -5.43
C THR A 431 28.88 -20.87 -5.94
N ASN A 432 29.47 -20.06 -5.06
CA ASN A 432 30.01 -18.73 -5.36
C ASN A 432 29.01 -17.81 -6.09
N GLN A 433 27.75 -17.86 -5.65
CA GLN A 433 26.67 -16.97 -6.11
C GLN A 433 26.60 -15.72 -5.21
N PRO A 434 25.96 -14.63 -5.68
CA PRO A 434 25.76 -13.44 -4.86
C PRO A 434 25.05 -13.77 -3.54
N LEU A 435 25.65 -13.35 -2.43
CA LEU A 435 25.12 -13.52 -1.08
C LEU A 435 24.25 -12.32 -0.69
N TRP A 436 23.22 -12.59 0.09
CA TRP A 436 22.45 -11.59 0.82
C TRP A 436 22.92 -11.49 2.28
N ASP A 437 22.59 -10.42 2.99
CA ASP A 437 23.03 -10.26 4.38
C ASP A 437 22.27 -11.20 5.33
N SER A 438 22.96 -12.22 5.82
CA SER A 438 22.39 -13.25 6.71
C SER A 438 21.92 -12.72 8.07
N THR A 439 22.28 -11.49 8.46
CA THR A 439 21.87 -10.91 9.74
C THR A 439 20.36 -10.70 9.84
N ILE A 440 19.62 -10.65 8.72
CA ILE A 440 18.13 -10.65 8.73
C ILE A 440 17.54 -11.82 9.50
N LEU A 441 18.23 -12.98 9.53
CA LEU A 441 17.76 -14.16 10.25
C LEU A 441 17.88 -14.02 11.78
N GLN A 442 18.48 -12.92 12.26
CA GLN A 442 18.57 -12.59 13.68
C GLN A 442 17.39 -11.73 14.16
N SER A 443 16.53 -11.24 13.25
CA SER A 443 15.37 -10.40 13.60
C SER A 443 14.53 -11.05 14.70
N LYS A 444 14.18 -10.28 15.74
CA LYS A 444 13.46 -10.73 16.94
C LYS A 444 11.96 -10.65 16.74
N SER A 445 11.48 -9.64 16.02
CA SER A 445 10.08 -9.42 15.66
C SER A 445 9.88 -9.39 14.14
N TYR A 446 8.62 -9.45 13.71
CA TYR A 446 8.31 -9.28 12.29
C TYR A 446 8.58 -7.84 11.84
N HIS A 447 8.33 -6.87 12.72
CA HIS A 447 8.73 -5.50 12.50
C HIS A 447 10.23 -5.37 12.15
N GLU A 448 11.14 -5.89 13.00
CA GLU A 448 12.59 -5.83 12.74
C GLU A 448 12.97 -6.53 11.41
N PHE A 449 12.25 -7.60 11.05
CA PHE A 449 12.43 -8.27 9.76
C PHE A 449 12.02 -7.39 8.56
N THR A 450 10.89 -6.69 8.66
CA THR A 450 10.43 -5.75 7.62
C THR A 450 11.29 -4.49 7.53
N GLU A 451 11.80 -3.99 8.65
CA GLU A 451 12.74 -2.87 8.69
C GLU A 451 14.04 -3.25 7.97
N PHE A 452 14.61 -4.41 8.30
CA PHE A 452 15.79 -4.93 7.62
C PHE A 452 15.57 -5.10 6.11
N HIS A 453 14.38 -5.59 5.72
CA HIS A 453 13.98 -5.70 4.32
C HIS A 453 13.96 -4.34 3.63
N LEU A 454 13.40 -3.30 4.24
CA LEU A 454 13.42 -1.94 3.72
C LEU A 454 14.86 -1.41 3.58
N GLU A 455 15.71 -1.56 4.59
CA GLU A 455 17.10 -1.10 4.51
C GLU A 455 17.85 -1.76 3.34
N ASN A 456 17.59 -3.05 3.10
CA ASN A 456 18.16 -3.76 1.96
C ASN A 456 17.59 -3.28 0.64
N LEU A 457 16.30 -2.96 0.56
CA LEU A 457 15.72 -2.36 -0.64
C LEU A 457 16.31 -1.00 -0.95
N VAL A 458 16.49 -0.17 0.07
CA VAL A 458 17.13 1.14 -0.09
C VAL A 458 18.53 0.97 -0.69
N LYS A 459 19.35 0.11 -0.08
CA LYS A 459 20.73 -0.18 -0.52
C LYS A 459 20.80 -0.78 -1.93
N ASN A 460 19.99 -1.80 -2.21
CA ASN A 460 20.13 -2.61 -3.42
C ASN A 460 19.34 -2.08 -4.62
N ARG A 461 18.34 -1.22 -4.38
CA ARG A 461 17.42 -0.76 -5.43
C ARG A 461 17.31 0.74 -5.48
N PHE A 462 17.04 1.40 -4.36
CA PHE A 462 16.64 2.80 -4.42
C PHE A 462 17.83 3.77 -4.50
N TYR A 463 19.03 3.41 -4.04
CA TYR A 463 20.25 4.22 -4.26
C TYR A 463 20.49 4.52 -5.75
N SER A 464 20.17 3.57 -6.63
CA SER A 464 20.34 3.75 -8.08
C SER A 464 19.41 4.80 -8.71
N ASP A 465 18.36 5.23 -7.99
CA ASP A 465 17.48 6.30 -8.47
C ASP A 465 18.12 7.68 -8.32
N TRP A 466 18.99 7.86 -7.31
CA TRP A 466 19.65 9.13 -6.98
C TRP A 466 20.68 9.54 -8.03
N ASN A 467 20.96 10.84 -8.10
CA ASN A 467 22.17 11.29 -8.80
C ASN A 467 23.40 10.76 -8.03
N PRO A 468 24.33 10.02 -8.69
CA PRO A 468 25.42 9.34 -8.00
C PRO A 468 26.37 10.29 -7.29
N ASP A 469 26.73 11.41 -7.93
CA ASP A 469 27.66 12.40 -7.35
C ASP A 469 27.05 13.08 -6.12
N PHE A 470 25.76 13.44 -6.19
CA PHE A 470 25.06 14.02 -5.06
C PHE A 470 24.81 13.00 -3.94
N PHE A 471 24.49 11.76 -4.29
CA PHE A 471 24.35 10.68 -3.32
C PHE A 471 25.66 10.47 -2.55
N GLU A 472 26.80 10.39 -3.25
CA GLU A 472 28.13 10.28 -2.62
C GLU A 472 28.45 11.50 -1.77
N PHE A 473 28.13 12.71 -2.24
CA PHE A 473 28.29 13.94 -1.47
C PHE A 473 27.50 13.89 -0.16
N LEU A 474 26.18 13.70 -0.22
CA LEU A 474 25.28 13.71 0.94
C LEU A 474 25.63 12.59 1.91
N SER A 475 25.85 11.37 1.41
CA SER A 475 26.15 10.18 2.22
C SER A 475 27.37 10.37 3.12
N ASN A 476 28.33 11.17 2.68
CA ASN A 476 29.59 11.43 3.39
C ASN A 476 29.55 12.70 4.26
N LEU A 477 28.38 13.33 4.45
CA LEU A 477 28.21 14.43 5.39
C LEU A 477 27.72 13.91 6.74
N THR A 478 28.26 14.45 7.81
CA THR A 478 27.69 14.35 9.16
C THR A 478 26.50 15.29 9.32
N GLY A 479 25.66 15.02 10.31
CA GLY A 479 24.61 15.98 10.70
C GLY A 479 25.18 17.35 11.07
N LYS A 480 26.37 17.40 11.68
CA LYS A 480 27.06 18.64 12.06
C LYS A 480 27.39 19.48 10.83
N GLU A 481 27.99 18.86 9.81
CA GLU A 481 28.31 19.53 8.55
C GLU A 481 27.05 20.00 7.82
N LEU A 482 25.98 19.19 7.82
CA LEU A 482 24.69 19.60 7.24
C LEU A 482 24.10 20.83 7.94
N LEU A 483 24.18 20.88 9.27
CA LEU A 483 23.72 22.03 10.05
C LEU A 483 24.57 23.27 9.75
N MET A 484 25.90 23.16 9.81
CA MET A 484 26.81 24.27 9.48
C MET A 484 26.56 24.81 8.06
N LEU A 485 26.38 23.90 7.10
CA LEU A 485 26.05 24.24 5.72
C LEU A 485 24.71 24.97 5.62
N SER A 486 23.70 24.52 6.36
CA SER A 486 22.35 25.10 6.35
C SER A 486 22.29 26.51 6.96
N GLU A 487 23.14 26.82 7.94
CA GLU A 487 23.14 28.10 8.64
C GLU A 487 24.05 29.16 7.98
N ASN A 488 25.10 28.74 7.28
CA ASN A 488 26.05 29.65 6.66
C ASN A 488 25.37 30.53 5.60
N GLN A 489 25.53 31.85 5.69
CA GLN A 489 24.95 32.82 4.74
C GLN A 489 25.96 33.28 3.67
N GLN A 490 27.25 32.95 3.81
CA GLN A 490 28.30 33.36 2.89
C GLN A 490 28.36 32.37 1.72
N GLU A 491 27.98 32.85 0.53
CA GLU A 491 27.97 32.04 -0.69
C GLU A 491 29.35 31.44 -1.02
N GLU A 492 30.42 32.19 -0.81
CA GLU A 492 31.79 31.74 -1.08
C GLU A 492 32.18 30.54 -0.21
N ASP A 493 31.88 30.59 1.10
CA ASP A 493 32.16 29.49 2.03
C ASP A 493 31.38 28.22 1.65
N ILE A 494 30.10 28.37 1.28
CA ILE A 494 29.23 27.26 0.88
C ILE A 494 29.74 26.62 -0.41
N ILE A 495 30.12 27.42 -1.40
CA ILE A 495 30.68 26.93 -2.66
C ILE A 495 32.03 26.25 -2.42
N ASN A 496 32.89 26.85 -1.59
CA ASN A 496 34.16 26.24 -1.22
C ASN A 496 33.96 24.91 -0.50
N PHE A 497 32.97 24.81 0.38
CA PHE A 497 32.63 23.56 1.06
C PHE A 497 32.18 22.48 0.07
N PHE A 498 31.38 22.80 -0.94
CA PHE A 498 31.02 21.83 -1.98
C PHE A 498 32.22 21.30 -2.77
N ALA A 499 33.28 22.11 -2.92
CA ALA A 499 34.49 21.72 -3.64
C ALA A 499 35.52 20.98 -2.77
N THR A 500 35.66 21.37 -1.50
CA THR A 500 36.79 20.99 -0.64
C THR A 500 36.40 20.28 0.66
N LYS A 501 35.12 20.36 1.07
CA LYS A 501 34.62 20.03 2.42
C LYS A 501 35.26 20.83 3.56
N GLU A 502 35.87 21.98 3.25
CA GLU A 502 36.49 22.86 4.23
C GLU A 502 35.86 24.26 4.19
N GLY A 503 36.14 25.07 5.21
CA GLY A 503 35.80 26.49 5.22
C GLY A 503 34.43 26.86 5.77
N LEU A 504 33.66 25.91 6.31
CA LEU A 504 32.48 26.26 7.12
C LEU A 504 32.90 26.66 8.54
N ALA A 505 32.51 27.85 8.97
CA ALA A 505 32.64 28.25 10.37
C ALA A 505 31.68 27.41 11.25
N GLU A 506 32.11 27.06 12.46
CA GLU A 506 31.21 26.42 13.43
C GLU A 506 30.05 27.37 13.77
N SER A 507 28.82 26.82 13.80
CA SER A 507 27.65 27.58 14.23
C SER A 507 27.77 27.97 15.71
N ASP A 508 27.23 29.13 16.09
CA ASP A 508 27.11 29.56 17.51
C ASP A 508 26.15 28.69 18.35
N LEU A 509 25.59 27.62 17.77
CA LEU A 509 24.70 26.68 18.45
C LEU A 509 25.44 25.87 19.51
N LYS A 510 24.83 25.79 20.70
CA LYS A 510 25.28 24.88 21.76
C LYS A 510 25.08 23.43 21.32
N ASN A 511 26.01 22.56 21.69
CA ASN A 511 25.96 21.09 21.52
C ASN A 511 26.15 20.55 20.10
N LEU A 512 26.92 21.20 19.21
CA LEU A 512 27.21 20.69 17.85
C LEU A 512 27.63 19.21 17.77
N ASN A 513 28.38 18.71 18.75
CA ASN A 513 28.86 17.33 18.78
C ASN A 513 27.72 16.29 18.74
N GLN A 514 26.51 16.66 19.15
CA GLN A 514 25.37 15.74 19.15
C GLN A 514 24.95 15.34 17.71
N TYR A 515 25.20 16.23 16.74
CA TYR A 515 24.94 16.02 15.31
C TYR A 515 26.02 15.18 14.61
N GLU A 516 27.11 14.79 15.29
CA GLU A 516 28.17 13.94 14.71
C GLU A 516 27.82 12.44 14.77
N ASN A 517 26.74 12.06 15.46
CA ASN A 517 26.35 10.66 15.68
C ASN A 517 25.62 10.01 14.48
N TRP A 518 25.40 10.74 13.39
CA TRP A 518 24.74 10.24 12.19
C TRP A 518 25.27 10.93 10.94
N THR A 519 25.04 10.30 9.80
CA THR A 519 25.52 10.72 8.48
C THR A 519 24.38 10.86 7.48
N GLY A 520 24.63 11.41 6.30
CA GLY A 520 23.62 11.47 5.25
C GLY A 520 23.06 10.11 4.84
N ILE A 521 23.79 9.01 5.05
CA ILE A 521 23.24 7.65 4.87
C ILE A 521 22.07 7.39 5.83
N ASP A 522 22.21 7.76 7.10
CA ASP A 522 21.13 7.67 8.09
C ASP A 522 19.91 8.50 7.63
N MET A 523 20.15 9.73 7.18
CA MET A 523 19.11 10.64 6.67
C MET A 523 18.37 10.09 5.45
N ILE A 524 19.10 9.46 4.53
CA ILE A 524 18.51 8.82 3.35
C ILE A 524 17.67 7.61 3.78
N LEU A 525 18.15 6.77 4.68
CA LEU A 525 17.39 5.62 5.19
C LEU A 525 16.12 6.07 5.92
N ASP A 526 16.23 7.03 6.82
CA ASP A 526 15.12 7.58 7.60
C ASP A 526 14.10 8.29 6.69
N PHE A 527 14.55 8.92 5.60
CA PHE A 527 13.67 9.45 4.54
C PHE A 527 12.78 8.35 3.91
N TYR A 528 13.33 7.18 3.60
CA TYR A 528 12.53 6.06 3.07
C TYR A 528 11.63 5.42 4.14
N LYS A 529 12.06 5.39 5.41
CA LYS A 529 11.19 4.95 6.51
C LYS A 529 9.96 5.84 6.60
N ILE A 530 10.16 7.17 6.65
CA ILE A 530 9.08 8.15 6.74
C ILE A 530 8.21 8.12 5.49
N ARG A 531 8.78 8.03 4.29
CA ARG A 531 8.00 7.88 3.06
C ARG A 531 7.05 6.67 3.09
N ASN A 532 7.49 5.56 3.66
CA ASN A 532 6.72 4.32 3.62
C ASN A 532 5.74 4.19 4.80
N ALA A 533 6.05 4.75 5.96
CA ALA A 533 5.26 4.53 7.18
C ALA A 533 4.67 5.81 7.78
N ASP A 534 4.96 6.98 7.22
CA ASP A 534 4.57 8.30 7.75
C ASP A 534 4.98 8.43 9.23
N GLN A 535 4.12 8.95 10.09
CA GLN A 535 4.32 9.13 11.53
C GLN A 535 4.70 7.83 12.26
N LEU A 536 4.36 6.65 11.72
CA LEU A 536 4.76 5.38 12.34
C LEU A 536 6.27 5.17 12.30
N ALA A 537 6.97 5.73 11.30
CA ALA A 537 8.43 5.63 11.21
C ALA A 537 9.16 6.32 12.36
N PHE A 538 8.52 7.31 13.02
CA PHE A 538 9.17 8.10 14.08
C PHE A 538 9.56 7.25 15.29
N ARG A 539 8.90 6.10 15.51
CA ARG A 539 9.27 5.17 16.58
C ARG A 539 10.59 4.43 16.32
N ASP A 540 11.03 4.37 15.05
CA ASP A 540 12.23 3.67 14.60
C ASP A 540 13.38 4.64 14.26
N ILE A 541 13.17 5.93 14.51
CA ILE A 541 14.17 6.99 14.35
C ILE A 541 14.44 7.57 15.74
N PRO A 542 15.71 7.68 16.17
CA PRO A 542 16.01 8.29 17.46
C PRO A 542 15.36 9.68 17.59
N GLN A 543 14.64 9.93 18.69
CA GLN A 543 13.92 11.21 18.88
C GLN A 543 14.85 12.42 18.71
N GLN A 544 16.05 12.34 19.26
CA GLN A 544 17.07 13.38 19.11
C GLN A 544 17.39 13.67 17.63
N ARG A 545 17.48 12.63 16.78
CA ARG A 545 17.77 12.77 15.35
C ARG A 545 16.61 13.46 14.62
N LEU A 546 15.35 13.19 14.99
CA LEU A 546 14.19 13.90 14.44
C LEU A 546 14.21 15.40 14.79
N GLU A 547 14.59 15.75 16.02
CA GLU A 547 14.76 17.15 16.46
C GLU A 547 15.90 17.84 15.68
N GLU A 548 17.00 17.13 15.44
CA GLU A 548 18.13 17.60 14.63
C GLU A 548 17.74 17.81 13.16
N TYR A 549 16.98 16.89 12.56
CA TYR A 549 16.41 17.07 11.22
C TYR A 549 15.53 18.32 11.16
N LYS A 550 14.67 18.54 12.15
CA LYS A 550 13.84 19.74 12.23
C LYS A 550 14.67 21.02 12.25
N ALA A 551 15.76 21.05 13.02
CA ALA A 551 16.65 22.19 13.09
C ALA A 551 17.30 22.48 11.73
N ILE A 552 17.87 21.45 11.09
CA ILE A 552 18.51 21.54 9.78
C ILE A 552 17.52 21.99 8.70
N LEU A 553 16.34 21.38 8.63
CA LEU A 553 15.30 21.73 7.65
C LEU A 553 14.85 23.19 7.82
N ASN A 554 14.68 23.66 9.06
CA ASN A 554 14.32 25.05 9.34
C ASN A 554 15.45 26.04 8.99
N ALA A 555 16.71 25.67 9.21
CA ALA A 555 17.85 26.48 8.82
C ALA A 555 17.96 26.61 7.29
N PHE A 556 17.86 25.51 6.54
CA PHE A 556 17.81 25.53 5.07
C PHE A 556 16.68 26.42 4.53
N GLN A 557 15.50 26.38 5.16
CA GLN A 557 14.38 27.22 4.75
C GLN A 557 14.57 28.71 5.05
N LYS A 558 15.42 29.09 5.99
CA LYS A 558 15.72 30.50 6.29
C LYS A 558 16.85 31.02 5.40
N ASN A 559 17.76 30.15 4.96
CA ASN A 559 18.91 30.48 4.16
C ASN A 559 18.55 31.00 2.76
N THR A 560 19.02 32.21 2.41
CA THR A 560 18.69 32.88 1.15
C THR A 560 19.49 32.36 -0.04
N PHE A 561 20.70 31.84 0.17
CA PHE A 561 21.52 31.24 -0.88
C PHE A 561 20.81 30.04 -1.47
N PHE A 562 20.41 29.06 -0.64
CA PHE A 562 19.72 27.86 -1.12
C PHE A 562 18.39 28.17 -1.83
N LYS A 563 17.71 29.28 -1.49
CA LYS A 563 16.45 29.66 -2.15
C LYS A 563 16.60 30.05 -3.62
N ASN A 564 17.73 30.64 -3.99
CA ASN A 564 17.90 31.30 -5.30
C ASN A 564 19.11 30.77 -6.09
N THR A 565 19.74 29.70 -5.58
CA THR A 565 20.97 29.17 -6.15
C THR A 565 20.77 28.51 -7.51
N LYS A 566 21.80 28.59 -8.36
CA LYS A 566 21.93 27.77 -9.58
C LYS A 566 23.03 26.73 -9.45
N HIS A 567 23.70 26.66 -8.30
CA HIS A 567 24.75 25.69 -8.03
C HIS A 567 24.13 24.29 -7.91
N ALA A 568 24.65 23.31 -8.66
CA ALA A 568 24.01 22.00 -8.81
C ALA A 568 23.76 21.28 -7.48
N TYR A 569 24.76 21.20 -6.60
CA TYR A 569 24.58 20.56 -5.28
C TYR A 569 23.69 21.37 -4.35
N ALA A 570 23.73 22.70 -4.42
CA ALA A 570 22.89 23.53 -3.57
C ALA A 570 21.42 23.38 -3.96
N HIS A 571 21.14 23.33 -5.26
CA HIS A 571 19.81 23.08 -5.81
C HIS A 571 19.29 21.68 -5.45
N GLN A 572 20.10 20.63 -5.63
CA GLN A 572 19.70 19.27 -5.24
C GLN A 572 19.47 19.14 -3.73
N LEU A 573 20.31 19.76 -2.90
CA LEU A 573 20.12 19.76 -1.45
C LEU A 573 18.83 20.50 -1.07
N GLN A 574 18.56 21.65 -1.68
CA GLN A 574 17.32 22.38 -1.46
C GLN A 574 16.09 21.54 -1.84
N LEU A 575 16.10 20.86 -2.99
CA LEU A 575 15.04 19.96 -3.42
C LEU A 575 14.83 18.82 -2.41
N PHE A 576 15.91 18.12 -2.05
CA PHE A 576 15.85 17.01 -1.08
C PHE A 576 15.29 17.47 0.27
N MET A 577 15.78 18.58 0.81
CA MET A 577 15.31 19.12 2.10
C MET A 577 13.83 19.51 2.04
N ASN A 578 13.36 20.10 0.94
CA ASN A 578 11.95 20.43 0.77
C ASN A 578 11.05 19.19 0.63
N ILE A 579 11.52 18.17 -0.11
CA ILE A 579 10.81 16.89 -0.24
C ILE A 579 10.73 16.23 1.13
N PHE A 580 11.86 16.09 1.83
CA PHE A 580 11.91 15.45 3.14
C PHE A 580 11.04 16.18 4.16
N LYS A 581 11.07 17.53 4.16
CA LYS A 581 10.14 18.32 4.96
C LYS A 581 8.68 17.98 4.65
N SER A 582 8.30 17.86 3.38
CA SER A 582 6.91 17.58 3.01
C SER A 582 6.44 16.25 3.62
N PHE A 583 7.28 15.21 3.57
CA PHE A 583 7.00 13.91 4.20
C PHE A 583 6.94 13.93 5.73
N ILE A 584 7.62 14.85 6.41
CA ILE A 584 7.55 14.97 7.88
C ILE A 584 6.27 15.68 8.33
N HIS A 585 5.69 16.54 7.48
CA HIS A 585 4.54 17.39 7.81
C HIS A 585 3.27 17.01 7.03
N GLY A 586 3.14 15.72 6.68
CA GLY A 586 1.97 15.18 5.99
C GLY A 586 0.67 15.31 6.78
N VAL A 587 -0.44 15.00 6.12
CA VAL A 587 -1.73 14.88 6.80
C VAL A 587 -1.66 13.70 7.76
N PRO A 588 -2.23 13.79 8.99
CA PRO A 588 -2.16 12.69 9.95
C PRO A 588 -2.57 11.35 9.34
N ALA A 589 -1.70 10.34 9.46
CA ALA A 589 -1.96 9.01 8.93
C ALA A 589 -2.00 7.92 10.01
N ASN A 590 -1.67 8.18 11.28
CA ASN A 590 -1.75 7.14 12.32
C ASN A 590 -3.13 7.05 12.98
N HIS A 591 -3.45 7.97 13.89
CA HIS A 591 -4.72 8.01 14.62
C HIS A 591 -5.35 9.40 14.49
N PHE A 592 -6.44 9.50 13.75
CA PHE A 592 -7.04 10.78 13.40
C PHE A 592 -8.55 10.68 13.19
N GLN A 593 -9.21 11.83 13.21
CA GLN A 593 -10.64 11.95 12.98
C GLN A 593 -10.91 12.77 11.72
N ILE A 594 -11.93 12.36 10.95
CA ILE A 594 -12.42 13.08 9.78
C ILE A 594 -13.84 13.54 10.06
N ASN A 595 -14.11 14.84 9.94
CA ASN A 595 -15.46 15.38 9.97
C ASN A 595 -16.10 15.27 8.58
N LEU A 596 -17.15 14.46 8.43
CA LEU A 596 -17.83 14.21 7.16
C LEU A 596 -18.58 15.42 6.61
N LYS A 597 -18.81 16.48 7.40
CA LYS A 597 -19.46 17.71 6.93
C LYS A 597 -18.43 18.74 6.42
N SER A 598 -17.42 19.05 7.23
CA SER A 598 -16.41 20.07 6.91
C SER A 598 -15.21 19.53 6.13
N GLY A 599 -14.94 18.22 6.20
CA GLY A 599 -13.71 17.63 5.67
C GLY A 599 -12.47 17.96 6.50
N GLU A 600 -12.64 18.48 7.71
CA GLU A 600 -11.55 18.66 8.66
C GLU A 600 -10.96 17.31 9.06
N VAL A 601 -9.63 17.26 9.12
CA VAL A 601 -8.85 16.10 9.56
C VAL A 601 -8.08 16.52 10.81
N THR A 602 -8.38 15.89 11.93
CA THR A 602 -7.82 16.24 13.25
C THR A 602 -7.00 15.07 13.77
N ASN A 603 -5.73 15.31 14.10
CA ASN A 603 -4.89 14.30 14.74
C ASN A 603 -5.42 14.01 16.16
N LEU A 604 -5.60 12.73 16.49
CA LEU A 604 -6.06 12.27 17.81
C LEU A 604 -4.93 11.74 18.68
N GLU A 605 -3.70 11.62 18.16
CA GLU A 605 -2.55 11.22 18.96
C GLU A 605 -2.28 12.20 20.10
N LYS A 606 -2.03 11.66 21.30
CA LYS A 606 -1.50 12.44 22.41
C LYS A 606 0.00 12.60 22.23
N ALA A 607 0.46 13.78 21.81
CA ALA A 607 1.83 14.32 21.91
C ALA A 607 2.96 13.31 22.27
N SER A 608 3.12 12.27 21.46
CA SER A 608 4.34 11.44 21.38
C SER A 608 5.05 11.66 20.05
N SER A 609 4.37 12.31 19.10
CA SER A 609 4.98 13.12 18.05
C SER A 609 5.65 14.33 18.73
N PRO A 610 6.90 14.70 18.38
CA PRO A 610 7.60 15.80 19.05
C PRO A 610 6.73 17.06 19.03
N GLU A 611 6.36 17.57 20.20
CA GLU A 611 5.48 18.73 20.32
C GLU A 611 6.00 19.87 19.42
N GLY A 612 5.16 20.31 18.49
CA GLY A 612 5.40 21.47 17.65
C GLY A 612 6.16 21.24 16.34
N PHE A 613 6.04 20.07 15.69
CA PHE A 613 6.23 20.03 14.23
C PHE A 613 5.14 20.82 13.50
#